data_AF-A0A2E7N1J2-F1
#
_entry.id   AF-A0A2E7N1J2-F1
#
_cell.length_a   1.000
_cell.length_b   1.000
_cell.length_c   1.000
_cell.angle_alpha   90.00
_cell.angle_beta   90.00
_cell.angle_gamma   90.00
#
_symmetry.space_group_name_H-M   'P 1'
#
loop_
_entity.id
_entity.type
_entity.pdbx_description
1 polymer ?
#
loop_
_entity_poly.entity_id
_entity_poly.type
_entity_poly.pdbx_seq_one_letter_code
_entity_poly.pdbx_strand_id
1 'polypeptide(L)'
;MAETPNKGETSHPLEKIFHPRSTALFGVSSNAKGMASGFLTSLLEHKYHERSPLYIINPKVDEISGIKAYGSLLDIPDPVDHVISLVPERVVPALVEQAIEKQVNSVHF
;
A
#
# COMPACT_ATOMS: atom_id res chain seq x y z
N MET A 1 31.94 10.55 11.59
CA MET A 1 31.72 9.11 11.67
C MET A 1 30.82 8.89 12.88
N ALA A 2 29.50 8.85 12.68
CA ALA A 2 28.57 8.56 13.76
C ALA A 2 28.32 7.05 13.78
N GLU A 3 28.40 6.49 14.97
CA GLU A 3 28.32 5.07 15.29
C GLU A 3 26.99 4.44 14.87
N THR A 4 27.06 3.22 14.36
CA THR A 4 25.92 2.33 14.11
C THR A 4 25.29 1.86 15.43
N PRO A 5 23.97 1.89 15.61
CA PRO A 5 23.32 1.21 16.72
C PRO A 5 23.43 -0.33 16.61
N ASN A 6 23.55 -0.96 17.78
CA ASN A 6 23.82 -2.38 18.00
C ASN A 6 22.52 -3.17 18.27
N LYS A 7 22.61 -4.47 17.96
CA LYS A 7 21.62 -5.57 18.02
C LYS A 7 20.73 -5.56 19.27
N GLY A 8 19.43 -5.30 19.08
CA GLY A 8 18.39 -5.35 20.12
C GLY A 8 17.19 -4.40 19.90
N GLU A 9 17.17 -3.63 18.82
CA GLU A 9 16.14 -2.62 18.59
C GLU A 9 14.79 -3.28 18.32
N THR A 10 13.88 -3.21 19.30
CA THR A 10 12.46 -3.26 19.00
C THR A 10 12.19 -2.17 17.99
N SER A 11 11.98 -2.56 16.73
CA SER A 11 11.60 -1.68 15.63
C SER A 11 10.54 -0.70 16.14
N HIS A 12 10.78 0.60 15.95
CA HIS A 12 9.87 1.64 16.43
C HIS A 12 8.43 1.31 15.96
N PRO A 13 7.38 1.50 16.78
CA PRO A 13 6.02 1.05 16.43
C PRO A 13 5.51 1.58 15.08
N LEU A 14 6.05 2.70 14.62
CA LEU A 14 5.71 3.33 13.34
C LEU A 14 6.66 2.96 12.18
N GLU A 15 7.67 2.11 12.38
CA GLU A 15 8.60 1.72 11.31
C GLU A 15 7.88 1.15 10.09
N LYS A 16 6.81 0.38 10.31
CA LYS A 16 6.03 -0.20 9.21
C LYS A 16 5.19 0.82 8.43
N ILE A 17 5.04 2.05 8.95
CA ILE A 17 4.37 3.16 8.26
C ILE A 17 5.40 3.95 7.45
N PHE A 18 6.58 4.23 8.02
CA PHE A 18 7.60 5.06 7.35
C PHE A 18 8.51 4.25 6.41
N HIS A 19 8.78 2.99 6.72
CA HIS A 19 9.62 2.06 5.97
C HIS A 19 8.91 0.71 5.75
N PRO A 20 7.73 0.69 5.11
CA PRO A 20 7.03 -0.56 4.81
C PRO A 20 7.83 -1.42 3.83
N ARG A 21 7.80 -2.75 4.04
CA ARG A 21 8.32 -3.72 3.06
C ARG A 21 7.57 -3.67 1.74
N SER A 22 6.32 -3.22 1.77
CA SER A 22 5.43 -3.11 0.62
C SER A 22 4.20 -2.28 0.98
N THR A 23 3.66 -1.57 -0.01
CA THR A 23 2.47 -0.74 0.13
C THR A 23 1.40 -1.14 -0.87
N ALA A 24 0.14 -1.13 -0.44
CA ALA A 24 -1.03 -1.35 -1.27
C ALA A 24 -1.86 -0.07 -1.38
N LEU A 25 -2.24 0.31 -2.61
CA LEU A 25 -3.23 1.34 -2.87
C LEU A 25 -4.57 0.68 -3.17
N PHE A 26 -5.55 0.88 -2.28
CA PHE A 26 -6.85 0.24 -2.41
C PHE A 26 -7.89 1.21 -2.98
N GLY A 27 -8.50 0.84 -4.11
CA GLY A 27 -9.53 1.68 -4.74
C GLY A 27 -8.98 2.68 -5.75
N VAL A 28 -7.75 2.50 -6.23
CA VAL A 28 -7.20 3.34 -7.31
C VAL A 28 -7.97 3.06 -8.60
N SER A 29 -8.54 4.11 -9.17
CA SER A 29 -9.19 4.06 -10.48
C SER A 29 -8.18 4.27 -11.61
N SER A 30 -8.41 3.63 -12.76
CA SER A 30 -7.65 3.88 -13.99
C SER A 30 -7.94 5.26 -14.59
N ASN A 31 -9.01 5.93 -14.14
CA ASN A 31 -9.32 7.29 -14.56
C ASN A 31 -8.44 8.28 -13.78
N ALA A 32 -7.62 9.05 -14.49
CA ALA A 32 -6.65 10.01 -13.97
C ALA A 32 -7.26 11.26 -13.28
N LYS A 33 -8.46 11.16 -12.70
CA LYS A 33 -9.13 12.27 -12.02
C LYS A 33 -9.39 11.93 -10.56
N GLY A 34 -8.95 12.82 -9.67
CA GLY A 34 -9.25 12.78 -8.23
C GLY A 34 -8.06 12.42 -7.35
N MET A 35 -8.33 12.31 -6.04
CA MET A 35 -7.32 12.06 -5.01
C MET A 35 -6.59 10.72 -5.19
N ALA A 36 -7.32 9.68 -5.62
CA ALA A 36 -6.77 8.35 -5.83
C ALA A 36 -5.69 8.31 -6.91
N SER A 37 -5.88 9.06 -8.01
CA SER A 37 -4.84 9.23 -9.02
C SER A 37 -3.67 10.07 -8.51
N GLY A 38 -3.91 11.01 -7.58
CA GLY A 38 -2.86 11.83 -6.98
C GLY A 38 -1.83 10.99 -6.22
N PHE A 39 -2.27 10.09 -5.34
CA PHE A 39 -1.37 9.21 -4.59
C PHE A 39 -0.52 8.32 -5.51
N LEU A 40 -1.15 7.65 -6.50
CA LEU A 40 -0.41 6.83 -7.44
C LEU A 40 0.61 7.67 -8.23
N THR A 41 0.19 8.80 -8.80
CA THR A 41 1.09 9.69 -9.54
C THR A 41 2.27 10.14 -8.68
N SER A 42 2.03 10.62 -7.46
CA SER A 42 3.11 11.05 -6.57
C SER A 42 4.08 9.92 -6.23
N LEU A 43 3.59 8.71 -5.97
CA LEU A 43 4.45 7.55 -5.69
C LEU A 43 5.26 7.13 -6.93
N LEU A 44 4.69 7.22 -8.12
CA LEU A 44 5.39 6.94 -9.37
C LEU A 44 6.47 7.98 -9.67
N GLU A 45 6.15 9.28 -9.57
CA GLU A 45 7.09 10.38 -9.81
C GLU A 45 8.29 10.33 -8.86
N HIS A 46 8.06 9.95 -7.60
CA HIS A 46 9.13 9.77 -6.60
C HIS A 46 9.77 8.38 -6.67
N LYS A 47 9.48 7.59 -7.71
CA LYS A 47 10.07 6.26 -7.98
C LYS A 47 9.95 5.31 -6.79
N TYR A 48 8.83 5.39 -6.06
CA TYR A 48 8.60 4.56 -4.87
C TYR A 48 8.65 3.07 -5.21
N HIS A 49 7.98 2.68 -6.30
CA HIS A 49 7.89 1.31 -6.80
C HIS A 49 9.24 0.70 -7.20
N GLU A 50 10.26 1.52 -7.49
CA GLU A 50 11.63 1.05 -7.76
C GLU A 50 12.37 0.63 -6.46
N ARG A 51 11.90 1.09 -5.30
CA ARG A 51 12.53 0.84 -3.99
C ARG A 51 11.74 -0.11 -3.09
N SER A 52 10.42 -0.09 -3.19
CA SER A 52 9.52 -0.93 -2.40
C SER A 52 8.32 -1.37 -3.25
N PRO A 53 7.91 -2.65 -3.19
CA PRO A 53 6.73 -3.15 -3.89
C PRO A 53 5.49 -2.30 -3.66
N LEU A 54 4.88 -1.89 -4.76
CA LEU A 54 3.65 -1.13 -4.80
C LEU A 54 2.57 -1.98 -5.47
N TYR A 55 1.49 -2.28 -4.75
CA TYR A 55 0.36 -3.05 -5.24
C TYR A 55 -0.86 -2.16 -5.44
N ILE A 56 -1.65 -2.47 -6.46
CA ILE A 56 -2.92 -1.81 -6.74
C ILE A 56 -4.03 -2.81 -6.50
N ILE A 57 -5.07 -2.39 -5.76
CA ILE A 57 -6.28 -3.19 -5.59
C ILE A 57 -7.42 -2.51 -6.34
N ASN A 58 -7.83 -3.14 -7.42
CA ASN A 58 -8.97 -2.75 -8.25
C ASN A 58 -9.51 -3.99 -8.99
N PRO A 59 -10.70 -4.51 -8.64
CA PRO A 59 -11.26 -5.71 -9.25
C PRO A 59 -11.74 -5.55 -10.70
N LYS A 60 -11.60 -4.36 -11.30
CA LYS A 60 -12.11 -4.06 -12.64
C LYS A 60 -11.03 -4.01 -13.72
N VAL A 61 -9.76 -4.01 -13.33
CA VAL A 61 -8.63 -3.85 -14.25
C VAL A 61 -7.49 -4.75 -13.82
N ASP A 62 -6.67 -5.20 -14.78
CA ASP A 62 -5.52 -6.05 -14.51
C ASP A 62 -4.22 -5.24 -14.28
N GLU A 63 -4.19 -3.98 -14.72
CA GLU A 63 -3.03 -3.10 -14.63
C GLU A 63 -3.43 -1.62 -14.62
N ILE A 64 -2.68 -0.80 -13.89
CA ILE A 64 -2.74 0.68 -13.97
C ILE A 64 -1.31 1.21 -14.03
N SER A 65 -0.99 2.02 -15.04
CA SER A 65 0.32 2.68 -15.20
C SER A 65 1.51 1.71 -15.15
N GLY A 66 1.41 0.52 -15.75
CA GLY A 66 2.48 -0.49 -15.73
C GLY A 66 2.57 -1.30 -14.44
N ILE A 67 1.70 -1.05 -13.45
CA ILE A 67 1.66 -1.78 -12.18
C ILE A 67 0.45 -2.72 -12.18
N LYS A 68 0.73 -4.00 -11.91
CA LYS A 68 -0.31 -5.04 -11.79
C LYS A 68 -1.35 -4.67 -10.73
N ALA A 69 -2.62 -4.81 -11.10
CA ALA A 69 -3.75 -4.69 -10.20
C ALA A 69 -4.25 -6.08 -9.77
N TYR A 70 -4.74 -6.15 -8.54
CA TYR A 70 -5.33 -7.33 -7.91
C TYR A 70 -6.80 -7.05 -7.58
N GLY A 71 -7.63 -8.09 -7.55
CA GLY A 71 -9.05 -7.95 -7.22
C GLY A 71 -9.29 -7.71 -5.73
N SER A 72 -8.46 -8.31 -4.90
CA SER A 72 -8.49 -8.24 -3.45
C SER A 72 -7.08 -8.04 -2.89
N LEU A 73 -6.99 -7.48 -1.68
CA LEU A 73 -5.74 -7.42 -0.92
C LEU A 73 -5.21 -8.83 -0.61
N LEU A 74 -6.11 -9.81 -0.51
CA LEU A 74 -5.77 -11.20 -0.21
C LEU A 74 -5.06 -11.89 -1.37
N ASP A 75 -5.32 -11.46 -2.61
CA ASP A 75 -4.75 -12.06 -3.84
C ASP A 75 -3.26 -11.74 -4.04
N ILE A 76 -2.73 -10.75 -3.32
CA ILE A 76 -1.31 -10.40 -3.39
C ILE A 76 -0.51 -11.54 -2.77
N PRO A 77 0.44 -12.19 -3.46
CA PRO A 77 1.15 -13.35 -2.90
C PRO A 77 2.07 -12.96 -1.74
N ASP A 78 2.61 -11.75 -1.77
CA ASP A 78 3.58 -11.26 -0.80
C ASP A 78 2.93 -10.54 0.39
N PRO A 79 3.65 -10.38 1.53
CA PRO A 79 3.18 -9.57 2.64
C PRO A 79 2.89 -8.12 2.24
N VAL A 80 1.95 -7.47 2.94
CA VAL A 80 1.62 -6.06 2.80
C VAL A 80 1.73 -5.38 4.16
N ASP A 81 2.60 -4.38 4.30
CA ASP A 81 2.82 -3.68 5.58
C ASP A 81 1.93 -2.44 5.74
N HIS A 82 1.65 -1.74 4.63
CA HIS A 82 0.89 -0.49 4.63
C HIS A 82 -0.17 -0.47 3.55
N VAL A 83 -1.37 0.01 3.88
CA VAL A 83 -2.46 0.22 2.94
C VAL A 83 -2.86 1.70 2.94
N ILE A 84 -2.95 2.29 1.76
CA ILE A 84 -3.58 3.59 1.54
C ILE A 84 -4.96 3.34 0.94
N SER A 85 -5.99 3.65 1.71
CA SER A 85 -7.40 3.53 1.34
C SER A 85 -7.82 4.75 0.52
N LEU A 86 -8.35 4.48 -0.66
CA LEU A 86 -8.91 5.47 -1.57
C LEU A 86 -10.36 5.12 -1.94
N VAL A 87 -10.98 4.26 -1.12
CA VAL A 87 -12.35 3.76 -1.32
C VAL A 87 -13.39 4.63 -0.61
N PRO A 88 -14.64 4.66 -1.09
CA PRO A 88 -15.72 5.29 -0.35
C PRO A 88 -16.02 4.55 0.96
N GLU A 89 -16.58 5.27 1.93
CA GLU A 89 -16.94 4.80 3.29
C GLU A 89 -17.61 3.42 3.34
N ARG A 90 -18.53 3.14 2.41
CA ARG A 90 -19.28 1.87 2.35
C ARG A 90 -18.39 0.64 2.11
N VAL A 91 -17.17 0.82 1.61
CA VAL A 91 -16.22 -0.26 1.30
C VAL A 91 -15.18 -0.42 2.42
N VAL A 92 -15.04 0.57 3.31
CA VAL A 92 -14.06 0.56 4.40
C VAL A 92 -14.16 -0.69 5.30
N PRO A 93 -15.36 -1.17 5.72
CA PRO A 93 -15.45 -2.38 6.52
C PRO A 93 -14.82 -3.60 5.84
N ALA A 94 -15.11 -3.82 4.55
CA ALA A 94 -14.54 -4.92 3.77
C ALA A 94 -13.03 -4.78 3.58
N LEU A 95 -12.52 -3.55 3.42
CA LEU A 95 -11.09 -3.27 3.39
C LEU A 95 -10.41 -3.67 4.71
N VAL A 96 -10.99 -3.28 5.84
CA VAL A 96 -10.44 -3.58 7.17
C VAL A 96 -10.43 -5.08 7.44
N GLU A 97 -11.49 -5.80 7.07
CA GLU A 97 -11.54 -7.27 7.16
C GLU A 97 -10.40 -7.93 6.38
N GLN A 98 -10.19 -7.54 5.12
CA GLN A 98 -9.08 -8.04 4.32
C GLN A 98 -7.72 -7.67 4.91
N ALA A 99 -7.58 -6.46 5.46
CA ALA A 99 -6.33 -6.00 6.06
C ALA A 99 -5.99 -6.81 7.33
N ILE A 100 -6.99 -7.15 8.14
CA ILE A 100 -6.82 -8.02 9.31
C ILE A 100 -6.40 -9.42 8.88
N GLU A 101 -7.10 -10.01 7.91
CA GLU A 101 -6.79 -11.36 7.41
C GLU A 101 -5.40 -11.42 6.76
N LYS A 102 -5.01 -10.37 6.03
CA LYS A 102 -3.68 -10.24 5.43
C LYS A 102 -2.58 -9.86 6.44
N GLN A 103 -2.95 -9.57 7.69
CA GLN A 103 -2.05 -9.13 8.75
C GLN A 103 -1.29 -7.84 8.42
N VAL A 104 -1.97 -6.88 7.79
CA VAL A 104 -1.39 -5.57 7.47
C VAL A 104 -1.11 -4.80 8.75
N ASN A 105 0.05 -4.13 8.81
CA ASN A 105 0.46 -3.39 10.01
C ASN A 105 -0.26 -2.03 10.15
N SER A 106 -0.65 -1.40 9.05
CA SER A 106 -1.27 -0.07 9.09
C SER A 106 -2.18 0.21 7.89
N VAL A 107 -3.24 1.00 8.15
CA VAL A 107 -4.19 1.48 7.14
C VAL A 107 -4.33 3.01 7.29
N HIS A 108 -4.20 3.73 6.17
CA HIS A 108 -4.38 5.18 6.04
C HIS A 108 -5.65 5.46 5.25
N PHE A 109 -6.58 6.23 5.80
CA PHE A 109 -7.87 6.60 5.19
C PHE A 109 -7.87 8.03 4.65
#